data_AF-A0A7S1DRM9-F1
#
_entry.id   AF-A0A7S1DRM9-F1
#
_cell.length_a   1.000
_cell.length_b   1.000
_cell.length_c   1.000
_cell.angle_alpha   90.00
_cell.angle_beta   90.00
_cell.angle_gamma   90.00
#
_symmetry.space_group_name_H-M   'P 1'
#
loop_
_entity.id
_entity.type
_entity.pdbx_description
1 polymer ?
#
loop_
_entity_poly.entity_id
_entity_poly.type
_entity_poly.pdbx_seq_one_letter_code
_entity_poly.pdbx_strand_id
1 'polypeptide(L)'
;INSSATQVSFGGQLGGDQVNSTDALALSRDRLVFNLSQASSVSVNSFLNGSVLAPNAAVTGSGHLEGTLIANSLAPSANGSKLELGYEPFVTLSPVPEPDAGALLMAGLGALAFLSRRRRLSA
;
A
#
# COMPACT_ATOMS: atom_id res chain seq x y z
N ILE A 1 2.02 5.92 -3.40
CA ILE A 1 1.57 7.18 -4.04
C ILE A 1 2.72 8.17 -4.01
N ASN A 2 3.19 8.65 -5.17
CA ASN A 2 4.29 9.61 -5.25
C ASN A 2 3.73 11.02 -5.49
N SER A 3 4.33 12.04 -4.88
CA SER A 3 4.02 13.44 -5.16
C SER A 3 5.30 14.27 -5.25
N SER A 4 5.31 15.22 -6.19
CA SER A 4 6.35 16.24 -6.32
C SER A 4 5.97 17.57 -5.65
N ALA A 5 4.81 17.62 -4.98
CA ALA A 5 4.37 18.82 -4.28
C ALA A 5 5.31 19.16 -3.11
N THR A 6 5.62 20.44 -2.96
CA THR A 6 6.43 20.95 -1.85
C THR A 6 5.63 21.15 -0.57
N GLN A 7 4.31 21.33 -0.70
CA GLN A 7 3.36 21.43 0.40
C GLN A 7 2.24 20.41 0.20
N VAL A 8 1.95 19.62 1.23
CA VAL A 8 0.92 18.57 1.18
C VAL A 8 -0.01 18.71 2.37
N SER A 9 -1.31 18.52 2.15
CA SER A 9 -2.31 18.49 3.20
C SER A 9 -3.23 17.29 3.04
N PHE A 10 -3.30 16.47 4.08
CA PHE A 10 -4.23 15.37 4.22
C PHE A 10 -5.39 15.84 5.10
N GLY A 11 -6.44 16.37 4.44
CA GLY A 11 -7.63 16.91 5.09
C GLY A 11 -8.89 16.03 4.96
N GLY A 12 -8.83 14.95 4.18
CA GLY A 12 -9.95 14.03 3.99
C GLY A 12 -9.87 12.80 4.90
N GLN A 13 -11.01 12.15 5.09
CA GLN A 13 -11.10 10.81 5.66
C GLN A 13 -10.51 9.78 4.68
N LEU A 14 -9.20 9.59 4.72
CA LEU A 14 -8.46 8.73 3.80
C LEU A 14 -8.39 7.29 4.33
N GLY A 15 -9.58 6.71 4.58
CA GLY A 15 -9.79 5.32 4.96
C GLY A 15 -9.62 4.99 6.44
N GLY A 16 -9.02 5.85 7.25
CA GLY A 16 -8.78 5.58 8.69
C GLY A 16 -10.03 5.67 9.57
N ASP A 17 -11.10 6.29 9.07
CA ASP A 17 -12.44 6.23 9.67
C ASP A 17 -13.23 4.98 9.24
N GLN A 18 -12.77 4.27 8.21
CA GLN A 18 -13.43 3.11 7.60
C GLN A 18 -12.76 1.79 8.00
N VAL A 19 -12.21 1.73 9.22
CA VAL A 19 -11.54 0.52 9.74
C VAL A 19 -12.50 -0.66 9.70
N ASN A 20 -12.05 -1.78 9.13
CA ASN A 20 -12.81 -3.02 8.92
C ASN A 20 -13.93 -2.95 7.87
N SER A 21 -13.90 -1.94 6.99
CA SER A 21 -14.78 -1.87 5.82
C SER A 21 -14.16 -2.55 4.59
N THR A 22 -14.94 -2.61 3.51
CA THR A 22 -14.47 -3.01 2.17
C THR A 22 -13.90 -1.83 1.36
N ASP A 23 -13.73 -0.66 1.97
CA ASP A 23 -13.09 0.48 1.31
C ASP A 23 -11.66 0.12 0.89
N ALA A 24 -11.26 0.53 -0.32
CA ALA A 24 -9.98 0.13 -0.88
C ALA A 24 -8.77 0.67 -0.08
N LEU A 25 -8.89 1.87 0.50
CA LEU A 25 -7.84 2.46 1.34
C LEU A 25 -7.81 1.80 2.72
N ALA A 26 -8.96 1.39 3.25
CA ALA A 26 -9.04 0.59 4.47
C ALA A 26 -8.45 -0.82 4.32
N LEU A 27 -8.63 -1.46 3.15
CA LEU A 27 -8.10 -2.80 2.86
C LEU A 27 -6.61 -2.83 2.55
N SER A 28 -6.01 -1.69 2.18
CA SER A 28 -4.61 -1.60 1.78
C SER A 28 -3.74 -0.77 2.72
N ARG A 29 -4.27 -0.37 3.88
CA ARG A 29 -3.59 0.48 4.87
C ARG A 29 -2.20 -0.01 5.29
N ASP A 30 -1.98 -1.33 5.32
CA ASP A 30 -0.72 -1.98 5.71
C ASP A 30 0.39 -1.86 4.64
N ARG A 31 0.04 -1.40 3.44
CA ARG A 31 0.89 -1.43 2.23
C ARG A 31 0.79 -0.17 1.38
N LEU A 32 0.14 0.88 1.87
CA LEU A 32 0.15 2.20 1.26
C LEU A 32 1.36 2.99 1.76
N VAL A 33 2.13 3.55 0.82
CA VAL A 33 3.22 4.48 1.12
C VAL A 33 3.04 5.77 0.31
N PHE A 34 2.92 6.91 0.99
CA PHE A 34 2.95 8.25 0.40
C PHE A 34 4.40 8.75 0.36
N ASN A 35 5.01 8.71 -0.81
CA ASN A 35 6.35 9.23 -1.05
C ASN A 35 6.26 10.73 -1.42
N LEU A 36 6.64 11.55 -0.45
CA LEU A 36 6.64 13.00 -0.48
C LEU A 36 8.08 13.52 -0.35
N SER A 37 9.04 12.88 -1.03
CA SER A 37 10.47 13.25 -0.98
C SER A 37 10.77 14.71 -1.30
N GLN A 38 9.91 15.40 -2.05
CA GLN A 38 10.04 16.82 -2.41
C GLN A 38 9.30 17.76 -1.45
N ALA A 39 8.54 17.24 -0.49
CA ALA A 39 7.77 18.06 0.44
C ALA A 39 8.69 18.69 1.49
N SER A 40 8.49 19.98 1.74
CA SER A 40 9.06 20.72 2.88
C SER A 40 8.04 20.89 4.01
N SER A 41 6.74 20.74 3.71
CA SER A 41 5.66 20.82 4.70
C SER A 41 4.57 19.78 4.41
N VAL A 42 4.15 19.07 5.44
CA VAL A 42 3.02 18.13 5.40
C VAL A 42 2.10 18.38 6.59
N SER A 43 0.79 18.44 6.34
CA SER A 43 -0.23 18.52 7.40
C SER A 43 -1.17 17.32 7.35
N VAL A 44 -1.47 16.74 8.52
CA VAL A 44 -2.45 15.65 8.69
C VAL A 44 -3.49 16.08 9.73
N ASN A 45 -4.67 16.47 9.26
CA ASN A 45 -5.71 17.07 10.13
C ASN A 45 -6.95 16.18 10.29
N SER A 46 -6.98 15.03 9.62
CA SER A 46 -8.04 14.02 9.70
C SER A 46 -7.40 12.63 9.80
N PHE A 47 -8.13 11.59 9.39
CA PHE A 47 -7.64 10.22 9.36
C PHE A 47 -6.90 9.91 8.06
N LEU A 48 -5.68 9.36 8.19
CA LEU A 48 -4.83 8.92 7.09
C LEU A 48 -4.42 7.47 7.30
N ASN A 49 -4.85 6.56 6.41
CA ASN A 49 -4.29 5.20 6.34
C ASN A 49 -3.07 5.16 5.45
N GLY A 50 -2.02 4.49 5.92
CA GLY A 50 -0.78 4.25 5.20
C GLY A 50 0.39 5.02 5.78
N SER A 51 1.57 4.66 5.30
CA SER A 51 2.83 5.24 5.76
C SER A 51 3.21 6.48 4.94
N VAL A 52 3.80 7.48 5.58
CA VAL A 52 4.27 8.71 4.94
C VAL A 52 5.79 8.77 4.97
N LEU A 53 6.39 8.86 3.78
CA LEU A 53 7.82 9.07 3.56
C LEU A 53 8.05 10.51 3.09
N ALA A 54 8.37 11.41 4.03
CA ALA A 54 8.57 12.84 3.79
C ALA A 54 9.87 13.34 4.49
N PRO A 55 11.05 12.80 4.13
CA PRO A 55 12.29 12.99 4.88
C PRO A 55 12.76 14.45 5.01
N ASN A 56 12.25 15.36 4.16
CA ASN A 56 12.60 16.77 4.16
C ASN A 56 11.52 17.66 4.78
N ALA A 57 10.37 17.10 5.16
CA ALA A 57 9.20 17.87 5.57
C ALA A 57 9.14 18.09 7.08
N ALA A 58 8.74 19.29 7.47
CA ALA A 58 8.12 19.52 8.77
C ALA A 58 6.68 19.01 8.74
N VAL A 59 6.36 18.05 9.60
CA VAL A 59 5.03 17.45 9.70
C VAL A 59 4.30 18.04 10.89
N THR A 60 3.07 18.49 10.65
CA THR A 60 2.16 18.95 11.71
C THR A 60 0.80 18.29 11.56
N GLY A 61 -0.04 18.34 12.59
CA GLY A 61 -1.36 17.78 12.50
C GLY A 61 -2.12 17.71 13.81
N SER A 62 -3.40 17.40 13.67
CA SER A 62 -4.34 17.12 14.76
C SER A 62 -5.15 15.84 14.53
N GLY A 63 -4.83 15.10 13.47
CA GLY A 63 -5.55 13.89 13.08
C GLY A 63 -4.85 12.61 13.53
N HIS A 64 -5.11 11.53 12.81
CA HIS A 64 -4.54 10.21 13.04
C HIS A 64 -3.86 9.70 11.77
N LEU A 65 -2.66 9.18 11.91
CA LEU A 65 -1.93 8.47 10.85
C LEU A 65 -1.79 7.02 11.29
N GLU A 66 -2.47 6.11 10.58
CA GLU A 66 -2.39 4.66 10.79
C GLU A 66 -1.30 4.09 9.88
N GLY A 67 -0.08 3.94 10.43
CA GLY A 67 1.10 3.58 9.66
C GLY A 67 2.40 4.15 10.22
N THR A 68 3.43 4.19 9.37
CA THR A 68 4.75 4.72 9.73
C THR A 68 4.95 6.13 9.20
N LEU A 69 5.55 7.00 10.00
CA LEU A 69 5.98 8.34 9.59
C LEU A 69 7.51 8.43 9.55
N ILE A 70 8.07 8.76 8.39
CA ILE A 70 9.48 9.15 8.23
C ILE A 70 9.50 10.61 7.80
N ALA A 71 9.98 11.50 8.67
CA ALA A 71 9.95 12.94 8.47
C ALA A 71 11.19 13.64 9.02
N ASN A 72 11.44 14.88 8.57
CA ASN A 72 12.50 15.73 9.14
C ASN A 72 12.16 16.17 10.56
N SER A 73 10.90 16.52 10.81
CA SER A 73 10.41 16.86 12.14
C SER A 73 8.91 16.58 12.27
N LEU A 74 8.47 16.38 13.50
CA LEU A 74 7.05 16.28 13.88
C LEU A 74 6.78 17.31 14.98
N ALA A 75 5.82 18.20 14.75
CA ALA A 75 5.44 19.25 15.69
C ALA A 75 3.92 19.34 15.86
N PRO A 76 3.43 19.91 16.98
CA PRO A 76 2.01 20.23 17.13
C PRO A 76 1.52 21.18 16.04
N SER A 77 0.22 21.14 15.76
CA SER A 77 -0.47 22.16 14.97
C SER A 77 -0.47 23.52 15.69
N ALA A 78 -0.84 24.59 14.98
CA ALA A 78 -0.85 25.96 15.50
C ALA A 78 -1.74 26.15 16.74
N ASN A 79 -2.78 25.32 16.90
CA ASN A 79 -3.67 25.32 18.06
C ASN A 79 -3.17 24.41 19.21
N GLY A 80 -1.99 23.81 19.09
CA GLY A 80 -1.41 22.90 20.08
C GLY A 80 -1.87 21.44 19.98
N SER A 81 -2.79 21.12 19.08
CA SER A 81 -3.18 19.73 18.79
C SER A 81 -2.01 18.94 18.23
N LYS A 82 -2.00 17.62 18.45
CA LYS A 82 -0.90 16.74 18.04
C LYS A 82 -1.44 15.69 17.06
N LEU A 83 -0.58 15.29 16.13
CA LEU A 83 -0.83 14.14 15.27
C LEU A 83 -0.66 12.86 16.09
N GLU A 84 -1.66 12.00 16.04
CA GLU A 84 -1.60 10.66 16.62
C GLU A 84 -1.02 9.68 15.59
N LEU A 85 -0.11 8.82 16.05
CA LEU A 85 0.49 7.77 15.23
C LEU A 85 -0.04 6.42 15.69
N GLY A 86 -0.89 5.82 14.88
CA GLY A 86 -1.43 4.49 15.06
C GLY A 86 -0.50 3.43 14.45
N TYR A 87 -0.37 2.31 15.15
CA TYR A 87 0.46 1.20 14.71
C TYR A 87 -0.28 0.35 13.67
N GLU A 88 0.21 0.39 12.43
CA GLU A 88 -0.29 -0.44 11.33
C GLU A 88 0.88 -1.18 10.68
N PRO A 89 1.16 -2.44 11.07
CA PRO A 89 2.25 -3.21 10.50
C PRO A 89 1.89 -3.76 9.13
N PHE A 90 2.90 -3.94 8.28
CA PHE A 90 2.74 -4.69 7.04
C PHE A 90 2.24 -6.11 7.34
N VAL A 91 1.13 -6.50 6.71
CA VAL A 91 0.60 -7.86 6.80
C VAL A 91 1.08 -8.61 5.57
N THR A 92 1.75 -9.74 5.79
CA THR A 92 2.17 -10.63 4.71
C THR A 92 0.92 -11.15 4.01
N LEU A 93 0.79 -10.87 2.71
CA LEU A 93 -0.28 -11.48 1.93
C LEU A 93 -0.01 -12.97 1.78
N SER A 94 -1.10 -13.74 1.73
CA SER A 94 -1.04 -15.09 1.18
C SER A 94 -0.39 -15.02 -0.21
N PRO A 95 0.52 -15.94 -0.53
CA PRO A 95 0.99 -16.10 -1.90
C PRO A 95 -0.21 -16.11 -2.85
N VAL A 96 -0.12 -15.34 -3.94
CA VAL A 96 -1.09 -15.44 -5.02
C VAL A 96 -1.08 -16.89 -5.48
N PRO A 97 -2.23 -17.60 -5.52
CA PRO A 97 -2.26 -18.95 -6.04
C PRO A 97 -1.64 -18.95 -7.43
N GLU A 98 -0.50 -19.63 -7.59
CA GLU A 98 0.04 -19.86 -8.92
C GLU A 98 -1.04 -20.63 -9.71
N PRO A 99 -1.25 -20.31 -11.01
CA PRO A 99 -2.09 -21.16 -11.84
C PRO A 99 -1.52 -22.57 -11.71
N ASP A 100 -2.31 -23.48 -11.14
CA ASP A 100 -1.85 -24.77 -10.61
C ASP A 100 -0.71 -25.31 -11.47
N ALA A 101 0.53 -25.14 -10.98
CA ALA A 101 1.72 -25.41 -11.78
C ALA A 101 1.73 -26.88 -12.22
N GLY A 102 1.08 -27.74 -11.42
CA GLY A 102 0.76 -29.12 -11.78
C GLY A 102 -0.21 -29.21 -12.95
N ALA A 103 -1.30 -28.45 -12.97
CA ALA A 103 -2.25 -28.43 -14.09
C ALA A 103 -1.58 -27.97 -15.40
N LEU A 104 -0.74 -26.93 -15.36
CA LEU A 104 -0.02 -26.47 -16.56
C LEU A 104 1.04 -27.45 -17.02
N LEU A 105 1.79 -28.06 -16.09
CA LEU A 105 2.76 -29.12 -16.39
C LEU A 105 2.07 -30.33 -17.02
N MET A 106 0.96 -30.79 -16.43
CA MET A 106 0.19 -31.93 -16.92
C MET A 106 -0.47 -31.64 -18.26
N ALA A 107 -0.97 -30.42 -18.48
CA ALA A 107 -1.46 -29.99 -19.79
C ALA A 107 -0.35 -30.02 -20.85
N GLY A 108 0.85 -29.53 -20.50
CA GLY A 108 2.03 -29.59 -21.37
C GLY A 108 2.45 -31.02 -21.71
N LEU A 109 2.54 -31.90 -20.70
CA LEU A 109 2.84 -33.32 -20.89
C LEU A 109 1.77 -34.05 -21.71
N GLY A 110 0.50 -33.74 -21.46
CA GLY A 110 -0.64 -34.27 -22.23
C GLY A 110 -0.58 -33.87 -23.70
N ALA A 111 -0.26 -32.60 -23.99
CA ALA A 111 -0.08 -32.11 -25.36
C ALA A 111 1.08 -32.83 -26.08
N LEU A 112 2.23 -33.00 -25.40
CA LEU A 112 3.38 -33.73 -25.93
C LEU A 112 3.04 -35.20 -26.22
N ALA A 113 2.36 -35.87 -25.29
CA ALA A 113 1.90 -37.25 -25.47
C ALA A 113 0.96 -37.38 -26.68
N PHE A 114 -0.02 -36.48 -26.82
CA PHE A 114 -0.95 -36.47 -27.95
C PHE A 114 -0.25 -36.27 -29.29
N LEU A 115 0.66 -35.31 -29.39
CA LEU A 115 1.45 -35.06 -30.61
C LEU A 115 2.33 -36.26 -30.97
N SER A 116 2.93 -36.92 -29.98
CA SER A 116 3.75 -38.12 -30.20
C SER A 116 2.94 -39.29 -30.79
N ARG A 117 1.68 -39.46 -30.37
CA ARG A 117 0.78 -40.50 -30.87
C ARG A 117 0.36 -40.24 -32.31
N ARG A 118 0.06 -38.98 -32.66
CA ARG A 118 -0.31 -38.62 -34.04
C ARG A 118 0.82 -38.90 -35.04
N ARG A 119 2.08 -38.64 -34.67
CA ARG A 119 3.24 -38.91 -35.53
C ARG A 119 3.45 -40.40 -35.82
N ARG A 120 3.12 -41.28 -34.88
CA ARG A 120 3.23 -42.75 -35.07
C ARG A 120 2.10 -43.34 -35.90
N LEU A 121 0.96 -42.66 -36.03
CA LEU A 121 -0.19 -43.11 -36.82
C LEU A 121 -0.16 -42.61 -38.27
N SER A 122 0.72 -41.65 -38.58
CA SER A 122 0.92 -41.08 -39.92
C SER A 122 2.22 -41.56 -40.59
N ALA A 123 2.93 -42.50 -39.97
CA ALA A 123 4.09 -43.22 -40.50
C ALA A 123 3.72 -44.70 -40.64
#